data_AF-A0A9W8K2J8-F1
#
_entry.id   AF-A0A9W8K2J8-F1
#
_cell.length_a   1.000
_cell.length_b   1.000
_cell.length_c   1.000
_cell.angle_alpha   90.00
_cell.angle_beta   90.00
_cell.angle_gamma   90.00
#
_symmetry.space_group_name_H-M   'P 1'
#
loop_
_entity.id
_entity.type
_entity.pdbx_description
1 polymer ?
#
loop_
_entity_poly.entity_id
_entity_poly.type
_entity_poly.pdbx_seq_one_letter_code
_entity_poly.pdbx_strand_id
1 'polypeptide(L)'
;MIPRTPTIAIFALIGVVAFSLYNILTPPNLSYFISEMSQTQWSSPYSASRSFETPPVEPEGFTLALFSPLTAVDAKGNAYTLQQGDYEGILAIAERVKLLPNTGGFRNTWRVLHVTTSKPIDRILSPKTALGDGPSSEGYEAEYIETGVYGFDKTRRQLKEPVDEYKELPDELWELTGLAWEARETSGERDELALQKVRAVFADAL
;
A
#
# COMPACT_ATOMS: atom_id res chain seq x y z
N MET A 1 18.66 -53.66 52.59
CA MET A 1 19.03 -52.33 53.10
C MET A 1 19.82 -51.61 52.02
N ILE A 2 19.14 -50.82 51.19
CA ILE A 2 19.70 -49.80 50.28
C ILE A 2 18.62 -48.71 50.23
N PRO A 3 18.85 -47.48 50.71
CA PRO A 3 17.88 -46.41 50.59
C PRO A 3 18.22 -45.54 49.37
N ARG A 4 17.27 -45.37 48.43
CA ARG A 4 17.36 -44.32 47.41
C ARG A 4 16.00 -43.67 47.21
N THR A 5 15.86 -42.57 47.95
CA THR A 5 15.29 -41.25 47.62
C THR A 5 14.10 -41.12 46.66
N PRO A 6 13.08 -40.31 47.03
CA PRO A 6 11.94 -40.00 46.17
C PRO A 6 12.29 -38.98 45.08
N THR A 7 11.92 -39.28 43.84
CA THR A 7 11.97 -38.34 42.72
C THR A 7 10.84 -37.33 42.89
N ILE A 8 11.20 -36.15 43.38
CA ILE A 8 10.32 -34.98 43.47
C ILE A 8 9.99 -34.52 42.04
N ALA A 9 8.70 -34.39 41.77
CA ALA A 9 8.16 -33.87 40.52
C ALA A 9 8.62 -32.42 40.28
N ILE A 10 9.44 -32.21 39.26
CA ILE A 10 9.73 -30.89 38.68
C ILE A 10 8.76 -30.70 37.51
N PHE A 11 7.57 -30.17 37.79
CA PHE A 11 6.60 -29.77 36.76
C PHE A 11 6.14 -28.32 36.90
N ALA A 12 6.99 -27.45 37.45
CA ALA A 12 6.68 -26.04 37.62
C ALA A 12 7.87 -25.15 37.25
N LEU A 13 8.33 -25.19 35.99
CA LEU A 13 9.22 -24.14 35.48
C LEU A 13 9.20 -23.93 33.95
N ILE A 14 8.15 -24.34 33.25
CA ILE A 14 7.99 -24.04 31.80
C ILE A 14 6.84 -23.03 31.54
N GLY A 15 6.03 -22.72 32.56
CA GLY A 15 4.90 -21.77 32.43
C GLY A 15 5.24 -20.28 32.60
N VAL A 16 6.44 -19.91 33.08
CA VAL A 16 6.76 -18.51 33.42
C VAL A 16 7.62 -17.82 32.35
N VAL A 17 8.32 -18.56 31.49
CA VAL A 17 9.14 -17.95 30.42
C VAL A 17 8.28 -17.57 29.19
N ALA A 18 7.13 -18.20 28.98
CA ALA A 18 6.22 -17.83 27.88
C ALA A 18 5.42 -16.54 28.16
N PHE A 19 5.22 -16.16 29.43
CA PHE A 19 4.48 -14.95 29.78
C PHE A 19 5.35 -13.68 29.81
N SER A 20 6.67 -13.83 30.00
CA SER A 20 7.60 -12.68 30.02
C SER A 20 8.14 -12.26 28.66
N LEU A 21 7.86 -13.01 27.58
CA LEU A 21 8.20 -12.61 26.20
C LEU A 21 7.03 -11.99 25.43
N TYR A 22 5.79 -12.08 25.94
CA TYR A 22 4.62 -11.50 25.29
C TYR A 22 4.46 -9.98 25.52
N ASN A 23 5.20 -9.40 26.48
CA ASN A 23 5.13 -7.97 26.82
C ASN A 23 6.27 -7.12 26.22
N ILE A 24 7.09 -7.68 25.32
CA ILE A 24 8.21 -6.95 24.69
C ILE A 24 7.94 -6.64 23.19
N LEU A 25 6.81 -7.10 22.63
CA LEU A 25 6.48 -6.91 21.19
C LEU A 25 5.19 -6.13 20.91
N THR A 26 4.60 -5.47 21.91
CA THR A 26 3.55 -4.47 21.68
C THR A 26 4.17 -3.07 21.76
N PRO A 27 4.20 -2.27 20.69
CA PRO A 27 4.47 -0.85 20.85
C PRO A 27 3.40 -0.26 21.79
N PRO A 28 3.79 0.49 22.83
CA PRO A 28 2.86 1.28 23.61
C PRO A 28 2.44 2.48 22.75
N ASN A 29 1.26 3.03 23.05
CA ASN A 29 0.73 4.30 22.54
C ASN A 29 -0.22 4.20 21.34
N LEU A 30 -1.41 3.65 21.60
CA LEU A 30 -2.66 4.06 20.92
C LEU A 30 -3.62 4.71 21.93
N SER A 31 -3.06 5.52 22.82
CA SER A 31 -3.79 6.16 23.91
C SER A 31 -3.27 7.56 24.19
N TYR A 32 -3.12 8.40 23.16
CA TYR A 32 -3.00 9.86 23.30
C TYR A 32 -3.52 10.51 22.00
N PHE A 33 -4.18 11.66 22.13
CA PHE A 33 -4.88 12.46 21.10
C PHE A 33 -6.36 12.17 20.84
N ILE A 34 -7.15 12.16 21.92
CA ILE A 34 -8.47 12.82 21.91
C ILE A 34 -8.34 14.06 22.79
N SER A 35 -8.01 15.22 22.20
CA SER A 35 -8.32 16.54 22.75
C SER A 35 -8.18 17.59 21.65
N GLU A 36 -9.23 18.39 21.50
CA GLU A 36 -9.24 19.74 20.91
C GLU A 36 -8.72 19.89 19.48
N MET A 37 -9.65 20.03 18.52
CA MET A 37 -9.69 21.27 17.72
C MET A 37 -11.14 21.55 17.30
N SER A 38 -11.71 22.54 17.97
CA SER A 38 -12.97 23.20 17.65
C SER A 38 -12.87 23.99 16.35
N GLN A 39 -14.00 24.05 15.65
CA GLN A 39 -14.35 24.94 14.54
C GLN A 39 -13.59 26.28 14.50
N THR A 40 -13.17 26.69 13.29
CA THR A 40 -13.48 28.04 12.76
C THR A 40 -13.31 28.08 11.24
N GLN A 41 -14.46 28.09 10.55
CA GLN A 41 -14.84 29.06 9.52
C GLN A 41 -13.71 29.72 8.70
N TRP A 42 -13.60 29.34 7.42
CA TRP A 42 -13.03 30.18 6.37
C TRP A 42 -13.99 30.26 5.18
N SER A 43 -14.63 31.41 5.03
CA SER A 43 -15.33 31.83 3.82
C SER A 43 -14.35 32.54 2.89
N SER A 44 -14.25 32.13 1.62
CA SER A 44 -13.62 32.94 0.57
C SER A 44 -14.57 33.08 -0.64
N PRO A 45 -14.83 34.30 -1.13
CA PRO A 45 -15.73 34.55 -2.25
C PRO A 45 -14.92 34.73 -3.55
N TYR A 46 -14.74 33.66 -4.33
CA TYR A 46 -14.37 33.79 -5.74
C TYR A 46 -15.04 32.70 -6.58
N SER A 47 -16.12 33.09 -7.25
CA SER A 47 -16.75 32.34 -8.33
C SER A 47 -16.19 32.84 -9.67
N ALA A 48 -15.49 31.97 -10.40
CA ALA A 48 -15.33 32.04 -11.85
C ALA A 48 -15.16 30.62 -12.40
N SER A 49 -16.27 30.07 -12.89
CA SER A 49 -16.40 28.74 -13.48
C SER A 49 -15.77 28.68 -14.87
N ARG A 50 -14.81 27.76 -15.06
CA ARG A 50 -14.49 27.18 -16.37
C ARG A 50 -14.12 25.70 -16.15
N SER A 51 -15.14 24.86 -16.09
CA SER A 51 -15.01 23.41 -15.99
C SER A 51 -14.48 22.89 -17.32
N PHE A 52 -13.17 22.66 -17.42
CA PHE A 52 -12.69 21.63 -18.33
C PHE A 52 -12.93 20.31 -17.61
N GLU A 53 -13.78 19.45 -18.17
CA GLU A 53 -13.96 18.09 -17.71
C GLU A 53 -12.62 17.37 -17.87
N THR A 54 -11.80 17.42 -16.82
CA THR A 54 -10.73 16.45 -16.63
C THR A 54 -11.41 15.08 -16.58
N PRO A 55 -10.88 14.05 -17.28
CA PRO A 55 -11.37 12.70 -17.06
C PRO A 55 -11.37 12.44 -15.55
N PRO A 56 -12.32 11.67 -15.02
CA PRO A 56 -12.49 11.50 -13.59
C PRO A 56 -11.17 10.95 -13.03
N VAL A 57 -10.36 11.85 -12.47
CA VAL A 57 -9.41 11.49 -11.44
C VAL A 57 -10.32 10.97 -10.35
N GLU A 58 -10.34 9.65 -10.13
CA GLU A 58 -11.04 9.08 -8.99
C GLU A 58 -10.52 9.84 -7.77
N PRO A 59 -11.35 10.67 -7.12
CA PRO A 59 -10.87 11.62 -6.12
C PRO A 59 -10.45 10.93 -4.81
N GLU A 60 -10.40 9.60 -4.80
CA GLU A 60 -10.33 8.78 -3.58
C GLU A 60 -9.26 7.70 -3.68
N GLY A 61 -8.06 8.12 -4.06
CA GLY A 61 -6.87 7.85 -3.26
C GLY A 61 -6.09 6.58 -3.54
N PHE A 62 -6.66 5.38 -3.58
CA PHE A 62 -5.84 4.17 -3.85
C PHE A 62 -6.71 2.98 -4.23
N THR A 63 -6.12 1.99 -4.90
CA THR A 63 -6.85 0.76 -5.28
C THR A 63 -6.64 -0.38 -4.29
N LEU A 64 -5.40 -0.58 -3.87
CA LEU A 64 -4.99 -1.63 -2.95
C LEU A 64 -3.79 -1.14 -2.14
N ALA A 65 -3.82 -1.36 -0.83
CA ALA A 65 -2.70 -1.10 0.06
C ALA A 65 -2.31 -2.39 0.78
N LEU A 66 -1.01 -2.68 0.87
CA LEU A 66 -0.47 -3.85 1.54
C LEU A 66 0.34 -3.41 2.75
N PHE A 67 0.05 -4.02 3.90
CA PHE A 67 0.67 -3.74 5.19
C PHE A 67 1.23 -5.01 5.81
N SER A 68 2.33 -4.85 6.54
CA SER A 68 2.92 -5.95 7.31
C SER A 68 2.28 -6.08 8.70
N PRO A 69 2.03 -7.30 9.21
CA PRO A 69 2.14 -8.57 8.51
C PRO A 69 0.82 -8.95 7.79
N LEU A 70 0.92 -9.41 6.54
CA LEU A 70 -0.15 -10.11 5.79
C LEU A 70 -1.48 -9.36 5.61
N THR A 71 -1.50 -8.03 5.75
CA THR A 71 -2.75 -7.28 5.70
C THR A 71 -2.89 -6.58 4.36
N ALA A 72 -4.04 -6.71 3.72
CA ALA A 72 -4.40 -5.96 2.52
C ALA A 72 -5.62 -5.10 2.80
N VAL A 73 -5.67 -3.88 2.28
CA VAL A 73 -6.83 -2.99 2.37
C VAL A 73 -7.22 -2.54 0.97
N ASP A 74 -8.48 -2.75 0.59
CA ASP A 74 -9.00 -2.33 -0.72
C ASP A 74 -9.45 -0.85 -0.73
N ALA A 75 -9.82 -0.36 -1.91
CA ALA A 75 -10.33 1.00 -2.14
C ALA A 75 -11.62 1.34 -1.37
N LYS A 76 -12.29 0.34 -0.78
CA LYS A 76 -13.49 0.52 0.04
C LYS A 76 -13.18 0.49 1.53
N GLY A 77 -11.94 0.21 1.92
CA GLY A 77 -11.52 0.09 3.31
C GLY A 77 -11.69 -1.31 3.90
N ASN A 78 -12.08 -2.31 3.10
CA ASN A 78 -12.14 -3.68 3.62
C ASN A 78 -10.72 -4.19 3.85
N ALA A 79 -10.47 -4.70 5.04
CA ALA A 79 -9.21 -5.32 5.40
C ALA A 79 -9.29 -6.84 5.24
N TYR A 80 -8.30 -7.42 4.57
CA TYR A 80 -8.15 -8.85 4.33
C TYR A 80 -6.83 -9.33 4.93
N THR A 81 -6.85 -10.52 5.54
CA THR A 81 -5.63 -11.24 5.92
C THR A 81 -5.26 -12.19 4.80
N LEU A 82 -4.11 -11.95 4.17
CA LEU A 82 -3.59 -12.77 3.08
C LEU A 82 -2.96 -14.05 3.60
N GLN A 83 -2.89 -15.06 2.74
CA GLN A 83 -2.04 -16.22 3.00
C GLN A 83 -0.57 -15.82 2.90
N GLN A 84 0.30 -16.46 3.69
CA GLN A 84 1.73 -16.16 3.72
C GLN A 84 2.36 -16.21 2.32
N GLY A 85 2.05 -17.25 1.54
CA GLY A 85 2.59 -17.43 0.19
C GLY A 85 2.15 -16.34 -0.79
N ASP A 86 0.88 -15.90 -0.72
CA ASP A 86 0.36 -14.83 -1.57
C ASP A 86 1.03 -13.49 -1.24
N TYR A 87 1.15 -13.18 0.06
CA TYR A 87 1.81 -11.96 0.52
C TYR A 87 3.28 -11.91 0.09
N GLU A 88 4.03 -13.00 0.30
CA GLU A 88 5.42 -13.11 -0.14
C GLU A 88 5.55 -13.02 -1.67
N GLY A 89 4.63 -13.63 -2.41
CA GLY A 89 4.58 -13.56 -3.87
C GLY A 89 4.39 -12.13 -4.37
N ILE A 90 3.42 -11.40 -3.81
CA ILE A 90 3.16 -10.01 -4.18
C ILE A 90 4.34 -9.10 -3.82
N LEU A 91 4.92 -9.27 -2.63
CA LEU A 91 6.12 -8.53 -2.24
C LEU A 91 7.30 -8.82 -3.18
N ALA A 92 7.52 -10.08 -3.56
CA ALA A 92 8.58 -10.43 -4.48
C ALA A 92 8.40 -9.78 -5.86
N ILE A 93 7.15 -9.67 -6.37
CA ILE A 93 6.86 -8.94 -7.60
C ILE A 93 7.15 -7.44 -7.41
N ALA A 94 6.70 -6.84 -6.31
CA ALA A 94 6.92 -5.42 -6.01
C ALA A 94 8.41 -5.07 -5.90
N GLU A 95 9.23 -5.92 -5.29
CA GLU A 95 10.68 -5.71 -5.25
C GLU A 95 11.32 -5.77 -6.65
N ARG A 96 10.84 -6.66 -7.54
CA ARG A 96 11.33 -6.69 -8.93
C ARG A 96 10.91 -5.44 -9.71
N VAL A 97 9.73 -4.90 -9.46
CA VAL A 97 9.28 -3.62 -10.06
C VAL A 97 10.24 -2.47 -9.71
N LYS A 98 10.78 -2.43 -8.48
CA LYS A 98 11.78 -1.41 -8.08
C LYS A 98 13.09 -1.47 -8.87
N LEU A 99 13.42 -2.64 -9.45
CA LEU A 99 14.64 -2.86 -10.22
C LEU A 99 14.49 -2.47 -11.69
N LEU A 100 13.27 -2.15 -12.14
CA LEU A 100 13.01 -1.75 -13.52
C LEU A 100 13.64 -0.39 -13.83
N PRO A 101 14.03 -0.16 -15.10
CA PRO A 101 14.63 1.11 -15.50
C PRO A 101 13.64 2.27 -15.33
N ASN A 102 14.20 3.45 -15.08
CA ASN A 102 13.40 4.67 -15.04
C ASN A 102 13.05 5.09 -16.48
N THR A 103 11.77 5.30 -16.75
CA THR A 103 11.25 5.74 -18.05
C THR A 103 11.69 7.16 -18.45
N GLY A 104 12.21 7.95 -17.52
CA GLY A 104 12.52 9.38 -17.69
C GLY A 104 11.29 10.28 -17.85
N GLY A 105 10.10 9.68 -17.91
CA GLY A 105 8.83 10.39 -18.05
C GLY A 105 8.27 10.88 -16.72
N PHE A 106 7.20 11.67 -16.81
CA PHE A 106 6.42 12.10 -15.64
C PHE A 106 6.05 10.88 -14.77
N ARG A 107 6.38 10.93 -13.48
CA ARG A 107 6.06 9.88 -12.49
C ARG A 107 6.53 8.48 -12.87
N ASN A 108 7.64 8.36 -13.59
CA ASN A 108 8.18 7.09 -14.05
C ASN A 108 7.10 6.21 -14.75
N THR A 109 6.33 6.81 -15.66
CA THR A 109 5.13 6.17 -16.22
C THR A 109 5.43 5.35 -17.48
N TRP A 110 5.16 4.05 -17.40
CA TRP A 110 5.15 3.11 -18.52
C TRP A 110 3.85 3.26 -19.32
N ARG A 111 3.94 3.57 -20.62
CA ARG A 111 2.76 3.88 -21.44
C ARG A 111 2.42 2.72 -22.37
N VAL A 112 1.32 2.03 -22.10
CA VAL A 112 0.77 1.02 -23.02
C VAL A 112 0.21 1.72 -24.26
N LEU A 113 0.47 1.13 -25.44
CA LEU A 113 -0.01 1.64 -26.71
C LEU A 113 -1.54 1.50 -26.81
N HIS A 114 -2.21 2.64 -26.92
CA HIS A 114 -3.65 2.73 -27.13
C HIS A 114 -3.99 3.71 -28.24
N VAL A 115 -5.13 3.47 -28.89
CA VAL A 115 -5.71 4.38 -29.90
C VAL A 115 -6.23 5.67 -29.25
N THR A 116 -6.65 5.60 -27.98
CA THR A 116 -7.24 6.72 -27.23
C THR A 116 -6.24 7.28 -26.22
N THR A 117 -6.18 8.61 -26.09
CA THR A 117 -5.22 9.34 -25.23
C THR A 117 -5.74 9.70 -23.84
N SER A 118 -7.00 9.37 -23.51
CA SER A 118 -7.64 9.68 -22.23
C SER A 118 -7.81 8.43 -21.35
N LYS A 119 -6.70 7.75 -21.04
CA LYS A 119 -6.66 6.59 -20.14
C LYS A 119 -6.07 6.97 -18.78
N PRO A 120 -6.48 6.29 -17.68
CA PRO A 120 -5.93 6.54 -16.35
C PRO A 120 -4.46 6.12 -16.25
N ILE A 121 -3.79 6.62 -15.21
CA ILE A 121 -2.45 6.18 -14.79
C ILE A 121 -2.62 5.47 -13.45
N ASP A 122 -2.38 4.18 -13.42
CA ASP A 122 -2.29 3.41 -12.18
C ASP A 122 -0.90 3.62 -11.58
N ARG A 123 -0.82 3.98 -10.30
CA ARG A 123 0.43 4.32 -9.61
C ARG A 123 0.77 3.22 -8.61
N ILE A 124 1.99 2.72 -8.66
CA ILE A 124 2.55 1.80 -7.70
C ILE A 124 3.53 2.57 -6.84
N LEU A 125 3.24 2.66 -5.54
CA LEU A 125 4.11 3.26 -4.54
C LEU A 125 4.76 2.16 -3.72
N SER A 126 6.08 2.06 -3.81
CA SER A 126 6.85 1.08 -3.04
C SER A 126 7.80 1.78 -2.09
N PRO A 127 7.84 1.41 -0.80
CA PRO A 127 8.71 2.07 0.16
C PRO A 127 10.19 1.81 -0.18
N LYS A 128 11.01 2.85 -0.08
CA LYS A 128 12.48 2.79 -0.27
C LYS A 128 13.16 2.08 0.90
N THR A 129 12.65 2.31 2.10
CA THR A 129 13.14 1.75 3.36
C THR A 129 11.95 1.37 4.25
N ALA A 130 12.21 0.76 5.41
CA ALA A 130 11.16 0.61 6.41
C ALA A 130 10.56 1.99 6.75
N LEU A 131 9.24 2.09 6.71
CA LEU A 131 8.50 3.31 7.06
C LEU A 131 8.53 3.50 8.58
N GLY A 132 8.61 4.75 9.03
CA GLY A 132 8.50 5.10 10.44
C GLY A 132 7.05 5.16 10.93
N ASP A 133 6.85 5.70 12.14
CA ASP A 133 5.52 5.83 12.76
C ASP A 133 4.64 6.94 12.15
N GLY A 134 5.13 7.67 11.16
CA GLY A 134 4.41 8.76 10.52
C GLY A 134 5.06 9.21 9.20
N PRO A 135 4.38 10.09 8.44
CA PRO A 135 4.86 10.55 7.14
C PRO A 135 6.11 11.42 7.28
N SER A 136 7.00 11.33 6.28
CA SER A 136 8.20 12.17 6.19
C SER A 136 7.84 13.63 6.02
N SER A 137 8.56 14.50 6.73
CA SER A 137 8.51 15.95 6.53
C SER A 137 9.07 16.42 5.18
N GLU A 138 9.80 15.55 4.46
CA GLU A 138 10.39 15.84 3.14
C GLU A 138 9.45 15.52 1.97
N GLY A 139 8.24 15.02 2.25
CA GLY A 139 7.26 14.60 1.26
C GLY A 139 7.39 13.13 0.85
N TYR A 140 6.35 12.59 0.19
CA TYR A 140 6.27 11.16 -0.11
C TYR A 140 7.34 10.71 -1.11
N GLU A 141 7.83 11.58 -2.01
CA GLU A 141 8.90 11.22 -2.93
C GLU A 141 10.21 10.86 -2.21
N ALA A 142 10.41 11.31 -0.96
CA ALA A 142 11.56 10.93 -0.14
C ALA A 142 11.45 9.47 0.35
N GLU A 143 10.23 8.99 0.60
CA GLU A 143 9.94 7.68 1.21
C GLU A 143 9.64 6.59 0.18
N TYR A 144 9.05 6.95 -0.95
CA TYR A 144 8.53 5.99 -1.93
C TYR A 144 9.25 6.07 -3.27
N ILE A 145 9.42 4.92 -3.90
CA ILE A 145 9.67 4.78 -5.33
C ILE A 145 8.31 4.71 -6.00
N GLU A 146 8.07 5.62 -6.92
CA GLU A 146 6.85 5.64 -7.73
C GLU A 146 7.11 5.03 -9.10
N THR A 147 6.22 4.14 -9.53
CA THR A 147 6.16 3.63 -10.90
C THR A 147 4.72 3.70 -11.42
N GLY A 148 4.52 4.40 -12.53
CA GLY A 148 3.20 4.55 -13.15
C GLY A 148 2.97 3.59 -14.31
N VAL A 149 1.73 3.17 -14.52
CA VAL A 149 1.29 2.44 -15.71
C VAL A 149 0.11 3.18 -16.34
N TYR A 150 0.32 3.76 -17.52
CA TYR A 150 -0.71 4.47 -18.26
C TYR A 150 -1.48 3.51 -19.17
N GLY A 151 -2.79 3.50 -19.02
CA GLY A 151 -3.69 2.70 -19.84
C GLY A 151 -3.45 1.21 -19.69
N PHE A 152 -3.39 0.70 -18.46
CA PHE A 152 -3.31 -0.75 -18.25
C PHE A 152 -4.45 -1.49 -18.95
N ASP A 153 -4.13 -2.66 -19.53
CA ASP A 153 -5.06 -3.52 -20.25
C ASP A 153 -4.60 -4.98 -20.12
N LYS A 154 -5.51 -5.89 -19.74
CA LYS A 154 -5.18 -7.32 -19.55
C LYS A 154 -4.79 -8.03 -20.86
N THR A 155 -5.10 -7.45 -22.02
CA THR A 155 -4.87 -8.04 -23.35
C THR A 155 -3.76 -7.36 -24.12
N ARG A 156 -3.38 -6.12 -23.77
CA ARG A 156 -2.37 -5.33 -24.48
C ARG A 156 -1.21 -4.98 -23.59
N ARG A 157 -0.01 -5.36 -24.05
CA ARG A 157 1.24 -5.10 -23.33
C ARG A 157 2.21 -4.23 -24.11
N GLN A 158 2.02 -4.05 -25.41
CA GLN A 158 2.93 -3.24 -26.23
C GLN A 158 3.05 -1.82 -25.70
N LEU A 159 4.27 -1.33 -25.54
CA LEU A 159 4.53 0.04 -25.12
C LEU A 159 4.41 1.00 -26.31
N LYS A 160 3.91 2.22 -26.04
CA LYS A 160 3.87 3.30 -27.03
C LYS A 160 5.28 3.72 -27.45
N GLU A 161 6.17 3.84 -26.46
CA GLU A 161 7.58 4.13 -26.63
C GLU A 161 8.37 3.06 -25.86
N PRO A 162 9.36 2.39 -26.48
CA PRO A 162 10.21 1.45 -25.75
C PRO A 162 10.97 2.15 -24.62
N VAL A 163 11.19 1.41 -23.52
CA VAL A 163 11.99 1.86 -22.37
C VAL A 163 13.18 0.91 -22.27
N ASP A 164 14.39 1.42 -22.53
CA ASP A 164 15.59 0.59 -22.71
C ASP A 164 15.34 -0.60 -23.67
N GLU A 165 15.53 -1.85 -23.23
CA GLU A 165 15.27 -3.05 -24.01
C GLU A 165 13.78 -3.45 -24.09
N TYR A 166 12.91 -2.84 -23.29
CA TYR A 166 11.50 -3.24 -23.18
C TYR A 166 10.66 -2.59 -24.27
N LYS A 167 10.04 -3.44 -25.10
CA LYS A 167 9.01 -3.05 -26.10
C LYS A 167 7.60 -3.35 -25.64
N GLU A 168 7.47 -4.13 -24.59
CA GLU A 168 6.22 -4.52 -23.94
C GLU A 168 6.35 -4.23 -22.44
N LEU A 169 5.21 -4.04 -21.76
CA LEU A 169 5.15 -3.85 -20.32
C LEU A 169 5.77 -5.08 -19.64
N PRO A 170 6.76 -4.91 -18.76
CA PRO A 170 7.38 -6.01 -18.01
C PRO A 170 6.36 -6.91 -17.30
N ASP A 171 6.65 -8.20 -17.18
CA ASP A 171 5.74 -9.19 -16.56
C ASP A 171 5.36 -8.75 -15.15
N GLU A 172 6.31 -8.23 -14.38
CA GLU A 172 6.11 -7.83 -12.99
C GLU A 172 5.16 -6.64 -12.86
N LEU A 173 5.28 -5.65 -13.75
CA LEU A 173 4.35 -4.52 -13.78
C LEU A 173 2.96 -4.94 -14.24
N TRP A 174 2.90 -5.84 -15.23
CA TRP A 174 1.64 -6.34 -15.76
C TRP A 174 0.88 -7.16 -14.71
N GLU A 175 1.56 -8.09 -14.03
CA GLU A 175 1.01 -8.91 -12.97
C GLU A 175 0.56 -8.06 -11.78
N LEU A 176 1.42 -7.19 -11.25
CA LEU A 176 1.12 -6.39 -10.07
C LEU A 176 -0.05 -5.42 -10.30
N THR A 177 -0.06 -4.76 -11.46
CA THR A 177 -1.14 -3.85 -11.83
C THR A 177 -2.44 -4.63 -12.09
N GLY A 178 -2.34 -5.81 -12.70
CA GLY A 178 -3.48 -6.71 -12.91
C GLY A 178 -4.15 -7.14 -11.61
N LEU A 179 -3.35 -7.54 -10.61
CA LEU A 179 -3.83 -7.90 -9.27
C LEU A 179 -4.54 -6.73 -8.58
N ALA A 180 -3.96 -5.54 -8.63
CA ALA A 180 -4.59 -4.34 -8.08
C ALA A 180 -5.92 -4.04 -8.81
N TRP A 181 -5.97 -4.22 -10.13
CA TRP A 181 -7.18 -4.00 -10.92
C TRP A 181 -8.31 -4.96 -10.55
N GLU A 182 -7.99 -6.23 -10.31
CA GLU A 182 -8.94 -7.24 -9.82
C GLU A 182 -9.50 -6.88 -8.45
N ALA A 183 -8.67 -6.30 -7.56
CA ALA A 183 -9.14 -5.82 -6.26
C ALA A 183 -10.16 -4.67 -6.39
N ARG A 184 -10.07 -3.84 -7.45
CA ARG A 184 -10.99 -2.72 -7.71
C ARG A 184 -12.41 -3.20 -8.02
N GLU A 185 -12.56 -4.34 -8.67
CA GLU A 185 -13.86 -4.86 -9.12
C GLU A 185 -14.67 -5.53 -8.00
N THR A 186 -14.16 -5.56 -6.77
CA THR A 186 -14.82 -6.23 -5.64
C THR A 186 -16.08 -5.49 -5.16
N SER A 187 -17.17 -6.25 -4.92
CA SER A 187 -18.42 -5.76 -4.33
C SER A 187 -18.31 -5.69 -2.80
N GLY A 188 -18.93 -4.68 -2.17
CA GLY A 188 -18.88 -4.50 -0.71
C GLY A 188 -19.33 -3.11 -0.27
N GLU A 189 -19.72 -2.99 1.00
CA GLU A 189 -19.96 -1.70 1.67
C GLU A 189 -18.63 -0.99 1.95
N ARG A 190 -18.68 0.32 2.14
CA ARG A 190 -17.51 1.17 2.28
C ARG A 190 -17.26 1.52 3.75
N ASP A 191 -16.04 1.30 4.22
CA ASP A 191 -15.56 1.64 5.55
C ASP A 191 -14.71 2.92 5.52
N GLU A 192 -15.35 4.06 5.84
CA GLU A 192 -14.69 5.36 5.87
C GLU A 192 -13.59 5.47 6.94
N LEU A 193 -13.68 4.72 8.04
CA LEU A 193 -12.67 4.78 9.11
C LEU A 193 -11.37 4.08 8.67
N ALA A 194 -11.50 2.93 8.00
CA ALA A 194 -10.35 2.24 7.42
C ALA A 194 -9.69 3.11 6.34
N LEU A 195 -10.48 3.74 5.46
CA LEU A 195 -9.97 4.64 4.44
C LEU A 195 -9.23 5.85 5.02
N GLN A 196 -9.74 6.45 6.11
CA GLN A 196 -9.06 7.55 6.80
C GLN A 196 -7.69 7.13 7.34
N LYS A 197 -7.57 5.91 7.90
CA LYS A 197 -6.28 5.40 8.39
C LYS A 197 -5.29 5.17 7.26
N VAL A 198 -5.75 4.57 6.16
CA VAL A 198 -4.88 4.36 5.00
C VAL A 198 -4.44 5.70 4.41
N ARG A 199 -5.36 6.66 4.28
CA ARG A 199 -5.02 8.02 3.84
C ARG A 199 -4.03 8.71 4.76
N ALA A 200 -4.09 8.50 6.08
CA ALA A 200 -3.12 9.07 7.01
C ALA A 200 -1.68 8.54 6.76
N VAL A 201 -1.55 7.31 6.27
CA VAL A 201 -0.24 6.73 5.87
C VAL A 201 0.26 7.35 4.57
N PHE A 202 -0.65 7.75 3.67
CA PHE A 202 -0.33 8.25 2.34
C PHE A 202 -0.69 9.75 2.13
N ALA A 203 -0.82 10.53 3.19
CA ALA A 203 -1.55 11.82 3.18
C ALA A 203 -1.03 12.84 2.16
N ASP A 204 0.26 12.78 1.79
CA ASP A 204 0.87 13.66 0.79
C ASP A 204 0.95 13.04 -0.62
N ALA A 205 0.69 11.74 -0.75
CA ALA A 205 0.85 10.97 -1.98
C ALA A 205 -0.45 10.82 -2.79
N LEU A 206 -1.62 10.95 -2.14
CA LEU A 206 -2.95 10.73 -2.70
C LEU A 206 -3.65 12.05 -3.04
#